data_AF-A0A2W6ZUX6-F1
#
_entry.id   AF-A0A2W6ZUX6-F1
#
_cell.length_a   1.000
_cell.length_b   1.000
_cell.length_c   1.000
_cell.angle_alpha   90.00
_cell.angle_beta   90.00
_cell.angle_gamma   90.00
#
_symmetry.space_group_name_H-M   'P 1'
#
loop_
_entity.id
_entity.type
_entity.pdbx_description
1 polymer ?
#
loop_
_entity_poly.entity_id
_entity_poly.type
_entity_poly.pdbx_seq_one_letter_code
_entity_poly.pdbx_strand_id
1 'polypeptide(L)'
;MSSEALSTKNLKLAESVVYDAATREVVVTLKDSSRHAWPIRLLEMVESGADAWVPLTELTDEQLAHVEVYGGGQYILWDELGQIFKVADLLAGIYGREEWMQKLMATTP
;
A
#
# COMPACT_ATOMS: atom_id res chain seq x y z
N MET A 1 -25.84 -11.85 -4.65
CA MET A 1 -25.16 -10.54 -4.68
C MET A 1 -25.39 -9.93 -6.06
N SER A 2 -25.82 -8.66 -6.14
CA SER A 2 -26.30 -8.02 -7.37
C SER A 2 -25.16 -7.52 -8.27
N SER A 3 -25.40 -7.47 -9.59
CA SER A 3 -24.45 -7.00 -10.63
C SER A 3 -23.91 -5.59 -10.37
N GLU A 4 -24.72 -4.69 -9.80
CA GLU A 4 -24.30 -3.33 -9.44
C GLU A 4 -23.22 -3.31 -8.34
N ALA A 5 -23.35 -4.14 -7.30
CA ALA A 5 -22.38 -4.19 -6.22
C ALA A 5 -21.00 -4.72 -6.68
N LEU A 6 -20.98 -5.60 -7.68
CA LEU A 6 -19.75 -6.06 -8.33
C LEU A 6 -19.13 -4.95 -9.20
N SER A 7 -19.96 -4.19 -9.92
CA SER A 7 -19.52 -3.06 -10.72
C SER A 7 -18.89 -1.95 -9.86
N THR A 8 -19.50 -1.61 -8.72
CA THR A 8 -18.96 -0.59 -7.80
C THR A 8 -17.68 -1.05 -7.11
N LYS A 9 -17.53 -2.36 -6.81
CA LYS A 9 -16.28 -2.90 -6.27
C LYS A 9 -15.13 -2.81 -7.26
N ASN A 10 -15.38 -3.04 -8.55
CA ASN A 10 -14.34 -2.94 -9.58
C ASN A 10 -13.82 -1.51 -9.76
N LEU A 11 -14.65 -0.50 -9.49
CA LEU A 11 -14.24 0.91 -9.52
C LEU A 11 -13.20 1.26 -8.45
N LYS A 12 -13.11 0.47 -7.38
CA LYS A 12 -12.13 0.65 -6.29
C LYS A 12 -10.85 -0.16 -6.47
N LEU A 13 -10.63 -0.74 -7.65
CA LEU A 13 -9.37 -1.40 -8.00
C LEU A 13 -8.37 -0.38 -8.56
N ALA A 14 -7.09 -0.60 -8.29
CA ALA A 14 -6.01 0.18 -8.89
C ALA A 14 -5.99 -0.02 -10.41
N GLU A 15 -5.88 1.09 -11.13
CA GLU A 15 -5.58 1.16 -12.55
C GLU A 15 -4.09 1.40 -12.77
N SER A 16 -3.49 2.29 -11.98
CA SER A 16 -2.06 2.57 -12.01
C SER A 16 -1.51 2.90 -10.62
N VAL A 17 -0.21 2.72 -10.46
CA VAL A 17 0.54 3.12 -9.27
C VAL A 17 1.85 3.77 -9.68
N VAL A 18 2.28 4.76 -8.92
CA VAL A 18 3.58 5.41 -9.07
C VAL A 18 4.10 5.81 -7.71
N TYR A 19 5.41 5.76 -7.53
CA TYR A 19 6.07 6.37 -6.38
C TYR A 19 6.44 7.83 -6.69
N ASP A 20 6.06 8.75 -5.80
CA ASP A 20 6.46 10.15 -5.84
C ASP A 20 7.64 10.37 -4.86
N ALA A 21 8.84 10.52 -5.42
CA ALA A 21 10.06 10.74 -4.63
C ALA A 21 10.07 12.10 -3.91
N ALA A 22 9.36 13.11 -4.42
CA ALA A 22 9.35 14.44 -3.81
C ALA A 22 8.59 14.45 -2.48
N THR A 23 7.50 13.69 -2.39
CA THR A 23 6.69 13.56 -1.16
C THR A 23 6.95 12.26 -0.40
N ARG A 24 7.73 11.33 -0.99
CA ARG A 24 7.92 9.95 -0.53
C ARG A 24 6.58 9.24 -0.29
N GLU A 25 5.70 9.31 -1.28
CA GLU A 25 4.37 8.70 -1.25
C GLU A 25 4.21 7.66 -2.35
N VAL A 26 3.49 6.59 -2.07
CA VAL A 26 2.91 5.76 -3.12
C VAL A 26 1.57 6.35 -3.53
N VAL A 27 1.41 6.60 -4.82
CA VAL A 27 0.24 7.22 -5.42
C VAL A 27 -0.47 6.18 -6.27
N VAL A 28 -1.73 5.92 -5.97
CA VAL A 28 -2.58 5.01 -6.74
C VAL A 28 -3.69 5.79 -7.42
N THR A 29 -3.88 5.54 -8.72
CA THR A 29 -5.07 5.93 -9.45
C THR A 29 -5.99 4.71 -9.57
N LEU A 30 -7.23 4.84 -9.11
CA LEU A 30 -8.24 3.78 -9.21
C LEU A 30 -8.95 3.83 -10.56
N LYS A 31 -9.66 2.76 -10.92
CA LYS A 31 -10.47 2.68 -12.16
C LYS A 31 -11.62 3.69 -12.23
N ASP A 32 -12.00 4.31 -11.11
CA ASP A 32 -12.92 5.46 -11.07
C ASP A 32 -12.23 6.82 -11.25
N SER A 33 -10.95 6.81 -11.62
CA SER A 33 -10.09 7.99 -11.77
C SER A 33 -9.82 8.77 -10.47
N SER A 34 -10.29 8.30 -9.32
CA SER A 34 -9.88 8.89 -8.04
C SER A 34 -8.42 8.56 -7.74
N ARG A 35 -7.72 9.51 -7.12
CA ARG A 35 -6.30 9.44 -6.81
C ARG A 35 -6.09 9.48 -5.31
N HIS A 36 -5.32 8.52 -4.80
CA HIS A 36 -5.01 8.38 -3.38
C HIS A 36 -3.50 8.30 -3.20
N ALA A 37 -2.98 8.92 -2.15
CA ALA A 37 -1.55 8.95 -1.86
C ALA A 37 -1.32 8.53 -0.40
N TRP A 38 -0.36 7.64 -0.19
CA TRP A 38 0.03 7.18 1.14
C TRP A 38 1.53 7.38 1.33
N PRO A 39 1.95 8.14 2.36
CA PRO A 39 3.36 8.22 2.72
C PRO A 39 3.93 6.84 3.04
N ILE A 40 5.11 6.52 2.52
CA ILE A 40 5.76 5.22 2.74
C ILE A 40 5.93 4.92 4.24
N ARG A 41 6.18 5.95 5.06
CA ARG A 41 6.30 5.83 6.52
C ARG A 41 5.05 5.30 7.24
N LEU A 42 3.88 5.33 6.60
CA LEU A 42 2.65 4.77 7.18
C LEU A 42 2.57 3.26 6.93
N LEU A 43 3.19 2.76 5.87
CA LEU A 43 3.10 1.37 5.46
C LEU A 43 4.02 0.51 6.33
N GLU A 44 3.50 -0.61 6.83
CA GLU A 44 4.31 -1.59 7.54
C GLU A 44 5.17 -2.38 6.55
N MET A 45 6.30 -1.81 6.16
CA MET A 45 7.28 -2.46 5.30
C MET A 45 8.23 -3.32 6.15
N VAL A 46 8.03 -4.63 6.13
CA VAL A 46 8.72 -5.59 7.02
C VAL A 46 9.17 -6.82 6.26
N GLU A 47 10.31 -7.38 6.66
CA GLU A 47 10.76 -8.71 6.21
C GLU A 47 10.66 -9.75 7.33
N SER A 48 10.60 -11.02 6.94
CA SER A 48 10.61 -12.14 7.88
C SER A 48 12.02 -12.34 8.42
N GLY A 49 12.24 -12.05 9.70
CA GLY A 49 13.42 -12.48 10.45
C GLY A 49 13.26 -13.88 11.04
N ALA A 50 14.27 -14.35 11.76
CA ALA A 50 14.29 -15.69 12.37
C ALA A 50 13.16 -15.90 13.40
N ASP A 51 12.84 -14.87 14.18
CA ASP A 51 11.88 -14.96 15.29
C ASP A 51 10.78 -13.88 15.25
N ALA A 52 10.89 -12.89 14.35
CA ALA A 52 9.99 -11.75 14.29
C ALA A 52 10.00 -11.08 12.91
N TRP A 53 8.97 -10.29 12.66
CA TRP A 53 8.92 -9.36 11.53
C TRP A 53 9.75 -8.12 11.83
N VAL A 54 10.73 -7.83 10.98
CA VAL A 54 11.69 -6.74 11.17
C VAL A 54 11.40 -5.63 10.15
N PRO A 55 11.35 -4.35 10.55
CA PRO A 55 11.18 -3.25 9.61
C PRO A 55 12.29 -3.23 8.56
N LEU A 56 11.93 -3.04 7.29
CA LEU A 56 12.90 -2.73 6.26
C LEU A 56 13.52 -1.36 6.56
N THR A 57 14.85 -1.33 6.69
CA THR A 57 15.61 -0.09 6.90
C THR A 57 16.22 0.39 5.59
N GLU A 58 16.46 1.70 5.47
CA GLU A 58 17.20 2.30 4.35
C GLU A 58 16.56 2.13 2.96
N LEU A 59 15.22 2.08 2.88
CA LEU A 59 14.49 2.04 1.61
C LEU A 59 14.84 3.23 0.70
N THR A 60 15.49 2.93 -0.43
CA THR A 60 15.89 3.93 -1.41
C THR A 60 14.73 4.33 -2.32
N ASP A 61 14.80 5.54 -2.87
CA ASP A 61 13.79 6.01 -3.83
C ASP A 61 13.76 5.14 -5.10
N GLU A 62 14.91 4.58 -5.48
CA GLU A 62 15.03 3.64 -6.59
C GLU A 62 14.21 2.38 -6.30
N GLN A 63 14.43 1.71 -5.16
CA GLN A 63 13.66 0.53 -4.75
C GLN A 63 12.16 0.83 -4.65
N LEU A 64 11.79 1.99 -4.11
CA LEU A 64 10.40 2.39 -3.98
C LEU A 64 9.75 2.70 -5.34
N ALA A 65 10.52 3.08 -6.35
CA ALA A 65 10.01 3.33 -7.70
C ALA A 65 9.57 2.05 -8.43
N HIS A 66 10.04 0.87 -8.01
CA HIS A 66 9.65 -0.43 -8.57
C HIS A 66 8.26 -0.92 -8.12
N VAL A 67 7.40 -0.02 -7.64
CA VAL A 67 6.02 -0.36 -7.26
C VAL A 67 5.18 -0.73 -8.50
N GLU A 68 4.40 -1.79 -8.39
CA GLU A 68 3.54 -2.29 -9.47
C GLU A 68 2.10 -2.55 -9.01
N VAL A 69 1.16 -2.48 -9.95
CA VAL A 69 -0.21 -2.96 -9.74
C VAL A 69 -0.23 -4.49 -9.91
N TYR A 70 -0.81 -5.20 -8.94
CA TYR A 70 -0.89 -6.66 -8.94
C TYR A 70 -2.32 -7.17 -8.71
N GLY A 71 -2.56 -8.45 -9.06
CA GLY A 71 -3.84 -9.12 -8.80
C GLY A 71 -5.06 -8.44 -9.44
N GLY A 72 -4.91 -7.94 -10.67
CA GLY A 72 -5.99 -7.25 -11.39
C GLY A 72 -6.42 -5.89 -10.80
N GLY A 73 -5.55 -5.27 -9.99
CA GLY A 73 -5.80 -3.99 -9.32
C GLY A 73 -6.20 -4.13 -7.84
N GLN A 74 -6.20 -5.35 -7.30
CA GLN A 74 -6.53 -5.58 -5.89
C GLN A 74 -5.37 -5.21 -4.96
N TYR A 75 -4.14 -5.21 -5.46
CA TYR A 75 -2.92 -5.02 -4.68
C TYR A 75 -1.96 -4.05 -5.35
N ILE A 76 -1.12 -3.42 -4.55
CA ILE A 76 0.17 -2.88 -4.97
C ILE A 76 1.29 -3.77 -4.44
N LEU A 77 2.37 -3.88 -5.19
CA LEU A 77 3.47 -4.80 -4.94
C LEU A 77 4.81 -4.09 -5.14
N TRP A 78 5.74 -4.31 -4.22
CA TRP A 78 7.17 -4.16 -4.44
C TRP A 78 7.78 -5.56 -4.40
N ASP A 79 8.00 -6.18 -5.56
CA ASP A 79 8.41 -7.59 -5.65
C ASP A 79 9.79 -7.81 -5.02
N GLU A 80 10.75 -6.93 -5.33
CA GLU A 80 12.11 -6.98 -4.79
C GLU A 80 12.16 -6.82 -3.27
N LEU A 81 11.21 -6.07 -2.70
CA LEU A 81 11.11 -5.85 -1.26
C LEU A 81 10.22 -6.90 -0.57
N GLY A 82 9.55 -7.78 -1.34
CA GLY A 82 8.57 -8.74 -0.83
C GLY A 82 7.35 -8.07 -0.16
N GLN A 83 7.04 -6.82 -0.52
CA GLN A 83 5.97 -6.05 0.13
C GLN A 83 4.71 -6.02 -0.73
N ILE A 84 3.58 -6.42 -0.15
CA ILE A 84 2.28 -6.42 -0.83
C ILE A 84 1.21 -5.77 0.04
N PHE A 85 0.45 -4.84 -0.53
CA PHE A 85 -0.64 -4.15 0.17
C PHE A 85 -1.94 -4.24 -0.61
N LYS A 86 -3.03 -4.58 0.07
CA LYS A 86 -4.37 -4.56 -0.51
C LYS A 86 -4.85 -3.12 -0.66
N VAL A 87 -5.28 -2.76 -1.86
CA VAL A 87 -5.82 -1.42 -2.15
C VAL A 87 -7.03 -1.12 -1.26
N ALA A 88 -7.89 -2.11 -1.01
CA ALA A 88 -9.05 -1.95 -0.13
C ALA A 88 -8.68 -1.66 1.34
N ASP A 89 -7.58 -2.25 1.83
CA ASP A 89 -7.10 -2.02 3.20
C ASP A 89 -6.52 -0.61 3.32
N LEU A 90 -5.74 -0.16 2.34
CA LEU A 90 -5.20 1.20 2.29
C LEU A 90 -6.31 2.26 2.25
N LEU A 91 -7.38 2.02 1.48
CA LEU A 91 -8.57 2.88 1.45
C LEU A 91 -9.32 2.90 2.78
N ALA A 92 -9.25 1.82 3.56
CA ALA A 92 -9.83 1.73 4.90
C ALA A 92 -8.91 2.28 6.00
N GLY A 93 -7.72 2.79 5.65
CA GLY A 93 -6.74 3.30 6.61
C GLY A 93 -5.99 2.19 7.36
N ILE A 94 -5.96 0.97 6.83
CA ILE A 94 -5.24 -0.17 7.38
C ILE A 94 -3.91 -0.29 6.63
N TYR A 95 -2.81 0.04 7.30
CA TYR A 95 -1.47 0.14 6.69
C TYR A 95 -0.51 -0.99 7.08
N GLY A 96 -0.97 -1.93 7.90
CA GLY A 96 -0.17 -3.03 8.43
C GLY A 96 -0.96 -3.85 9.44
N ARG A 97 -0.25 -4.70 10.16
CA ARG A 97 -0.78 -5.51 11.25
C ARG A 97 -1.20 -4.64 12.43
N GLU A 98 -2.02 -5.20 13.31
CA GLU A 98 -2.59 -4.49 14.46
C GLU A 98 -1.53 -3.78 15.31
N GLU A 99 -0.42 -4.46 15.62
CA GLU A 99 0.68 -3.88 16.39
C GLU A 99 1.29 -2.63 15.75
N TRP A 100 1.38 -2.61 14.42
CA TRP A 100 1.86 -1.44 13.67
C TRP A 100 0.84 -0.31 13.72
N MET A 101 -0.43 -0.62 13.53
CA MET A 101 -1.50 0.38 13.63
C MET A 101 -1.53 1.03 15.02
N GLN A 102 -1.35 0.25 16.09
CA GLN A 102 -1.23 0.79 17.45
C GLN A 102 0.00 1.71 17.62
N LYS A 103 1.15 1.33 17.02
CA LYS A 103 2.35 2.20 17.02
C LYS A 103 2.09 3.53 16.32
N LEU A 104 1.43 3.53 15.16
CA LEU A 104 1.10 4.76 14.43
C LEU A 104 0.19 5.68 15.25
N MET A 105 -0.82 5.12 15.91
CA MET A 105 -1.72 5.88 16.79
C MET A 105 -1.00 6.49 17.98
N ALA A 106 -0.05 5.77 18.58
CA ALA A 106 0.76 6.26 19.69
C ALA A 106 1.78 7.35 19.30
N THR A 107 2.09 7.47 18.00
CA THR A 107 3.10 8.40 17.46
C THR A 107 2.47 9.67 16.88
N THR A 108 1.14 9.80 16.92
CA THR A 108 0.43 11.01 16.49
C THR A 108 0.37 12.00 17.66
N PRO A 109 1.00 13.20 17.57
CA PRO A 109 0.95 14.21 18.63
C PRO A 109 -0.44 14.81 18.82
#